data_AF-A0A928P1C9-F1
#
_entry.id   AF-A0A928P1C9-F1
#
_cell.length_a   1.000
_cell.length_b   1.000
_cell.length_c   1.000
_cell.angle_alpha   90.00
_cell.angle_beta   90.00
_cell.angle_gamma   90.00
#
_symmetry.space_group_name_H-M   'P 1'
#
loop_
_entity.id
_entity.type
_entity.pdbx_description
1 polymer ?
#
loop_
_entity_poly.entity_id
_entity_poly.type
_entity_poly.pdbx_seq_one_letter_code
_entity_poly.pdbx_strand_id
1 'polypeptide(L)' 'MKYLVGETPMEQGQRVIITFSDGKSVSAVYKDTYGYNHSFETETGSTVTLSNHFMRLKGIRVKPE' A
#
# COMPACT_ATOMS: atom_id res chain seq x y z
N MET A 1 -7.57 -10.11 -9.58
CA MET A 1 -8.22 -10.37 -8.26
C MET A 1 -8.04 -9.12 -7.41
N LYS A 2 -9.11 -8.64 -6.75
CA LYS A 2 -9.05 -7.45 -5.88
C LYS A 2 -8.75 -7.87 -4.44
N TYR A 3 -7.89 -7.13 -3.75
CA TYR A 3 -7.54 -7.35 -2.35
C TYR A 3 -7.83 -6.10 -1.54
N LEU A 4 -8.32 -6.27 -0.32
CA LEU A 4 -8.56 -5.15 0.58
C LEU A 4 -7.23 -4.67 1.17
N VAL A 5 -6.79 -3.48 0.73
CA VAL A 5 -5.57 -2.82 1.19
C VAL A 5 -5.97 -1.62 2.04
N GLY A 6 -5.78 -1.73 3.35
CA GLY A 6 -6.34 -0.82 4.33
C GLY A 6 -7.87 -0.88 4.28
N GLU A 7 -8.48 0.12 3.66
CA GLU A 7 -9.93 0.26 3.49
C GLU A 7 -10.35 0.23 2.01
N THR A 8 -9.41 0.12 1.08
CA THR A 8 -9.67 0.23 -0.36
C THR A 8 -9.39 -1.09 -1.07
N PRO A 9 -10.31 -1.59 -1.93
CA PRO A 9 -10.02 -2.73 -2.78
C PRO A 9 -9.07 -2.34 -3.91
N MET A 10 -7.96 -3.08 -4.07
CA MET A 10 -6.92 -2.81 -5.04
C MET A 10 -6.58 -4.02 -5.91
N GLU A 11 -6.16 -3.75 -7.14
CA GLU A 11 -5.72 -4.76 -8.10
C GLU A 11 -4.18 -4.80 -8.20
N GLN A 12 -3.61 -5.99 -8.32
CA GLN A 12 -2.17 -6.12 -8.57
C GLN A 12 -1.78 -5.38 -9.86
N GLY A 13 -0.65 -4.68 -9.82
CA GLY A 13 -0.18 -3.80 -10.90
C GLY A 13 -0.76 -2.38 -10.85
N GLN A 14 -1.70 -2.09 -9.95
CA GLN A 14 -2.29 -0.76 -9.83
C GLN A 14 -1.30 0.23 -9.20
N ARG A 15 -1.21 1.44 -9.78
CA ARG A 15 -0.47 2.56 -9.19
C ARG A 15 -1.25 3.14 -8.02
N VAL A 16 -0.53 3.43 -6.94
CA VAL A 16 -1.08 3.87 -5.67
C VAL A 16 -0.22 4.96 -5.05
N ILE A 17 -0.86 5.79 -4.23
CA ILE A 17 -0.19 6.74 -3.35
C ILE A 17 -0.31 6.21 -1.92
N ILE A 18 0.84 6.01 -1.28
CA ILE A 18 0.96 5.66 0.13
C ILE A 18 1.23 6.93 0.91
N THR A 19 0.28 7.37 1.74
CA THR A 19 0.45 8.50 2.66
C THR A 19 0.77 7.98 4.06
N PHE A 20 1.93 8.35 4.58
CA PHE A 20 2.40 7.96 5.91
C PHE A 20 1.88 8.89 7.01
N SER A 21 2.09 8.49 8.26
CA SER A 21 1.63 9.19 9.45
C SER A 21 2.19 10.61 9.60
N ASP A 22 3.36 10.87 9.01
CA ASP A 22 4.02 12.18 9.00
C ASP A 22 3.53 13.07 7.84
N GLY A 23 2.54 12.61 7.06
CA GLY A 23 1.98 13.32 5.92
C GLY A 23 2.77 13.16 4.62
N LYS A 24 3.95 12.52 4.64
CA LYS A 24 4.69 12.24 3.41
C LYS A 24 3.93 11.23 2.57
N SER A 25 3.99 11.42 1.25
CA SER A 25 3.37 10.51 0.30
C SER A 25 4.41 9.95 -0.66
N VAL A 26 4.25 8.69 -1.02
CA VAL A 26 5.12 7.98 -1.96
C VAL A 26 4.27 7.28 -3.00
N SER A 27 4.60 7.48 -4.28
CA SER A 27 4.01 6.73 -5.39
C SER A 27 4.63 5.34 -5.47
N ALA A 28 3.77 4.34 -5.63
CA ALA A 28 4.18 2.94 -5.71
C ALA A 28 3.22 2.14 -6.59
N VAL A 29 3.61 0.91 -6.93
CA VAL A 29 2.77 -0.07 -7.61
C VAL A 29 2.44 -1.18 -6.63
N TYR A 30 1.15 -1.47 -6.44
CA TYR A 30 0.73 -2.61 -5.63
C TYR A 30 1.08 -3.92 -6.35
N LYS A 31 1.84 -4.80 -5.70
CA LYS A 31 2.37 -6.03 -6.31
C LYS A 31 1.58 -7.25 -5.93
N ASP A 32 1.56 -7.56 -4.64
CA ASP A 32 0.97 -8.78 -4.15
C ASP A 32 0.57 -8.69 -2.67
N THR A 33 0.00 -9.78 -2.19
CA THR A 33 -0.31 -9.96 -0.78
C THR A 33 0.06 -11.36 -0.34
N TYR A 34 0.58 -11.46 0.89
CA TYR A 34 0.85 -12.71 1.57
C TYR A 34 0.28 -12.64 2.98
N GLY A 35 -0.80 -13.38 3.22
CA GLY A 35 -1.57 -13.30 4.45
C GLY A 35 -2.20 -11.91 4.63
N TYR A 36 -1.78 -11.18 5.67
CA TYR A 36 -2.26 -9.82 5.97
C TYR A 36 -1.31 -8.72 5.52
N ASN A 37 -0.22 -9.08 4.84
CA ASN A 37 0.80 -8.16 4.36
C ASN A 37 0.60 -7.86 2.87
N HIS A 38 0.80 -6.60 2.50
CA HIS A 38 0.69 -6.07 1.15
C HIS A 38 2.04 -5.51 0.72
N SER A 39 2.50 -5.89 -0.47
CA SER A 39 3.77 -5.43 -1.03
C SER A 39 3.54 -4.35 -2.08
N PHE A 40 4.35 -3.31 -2.02
CA PHE A 40 4.34 -2.18 -2.94
C PHE A 40 5.75 -1.93 -3.43
N GLU A 41 5.93 -1.69 -4.73
CA GLU A 41 7.20 -1.28 -5.30
C GLU A 41 7.19 0.22 -5.56
N THR A 42 8.10 0.96 -4.94
CA THR A 42 8.25 2.41 -5.15
C THR A 42 8.89 2.69 -6.50
N GLU A 43 8.79 3.93 -6.98
CA GLU A 43 9.45 4.35 -8.24
C GLU A 43 10.98 4.20 -8.20
N THR A 44 11.57 4.21 -7.00
CA THR A 44 13.00 3.97 -6.79
C THR A 44 13.39 2.48 -6.82
N GLY A 45 12.45 1.57 -7.10
CA GLY A 45 12.65 0.13 -7.10
C GLY A 45 12.74 -0.50 -5.70
N SER A 46 12.40 0.25 -4.65
CA SER A 46 12.39 -0.26 -3.28
C SER A 46 11.05 -0.95 -2.98
N THR A 47 11.08 -2.05 -2.24
CA THR A 47 9.85 -2.73 -1.81
C THR A 47 9.43 -2.24 -0.42
N VAL A 48 8.18 -1.82 -0.30
CA VAL A 48 7.53 -1.46 0.95
C VAL A 48 6.49 -2.52 1.26
N THR A 49 6.51 -3.06 2.48
CA THR A 49 5.53 -4.05 2.94
C THR A 49 4.72 -3.48 4.08
N LEU A 50 3.40 -3.47 3.94
CA LEU A 50 2.48 -2.94 4.95
C LEU A 50 1.40 -3.96 5.26
N SER A 51 1.12 -4.16 6.55
CA SER A 51 -0.04 -4.94 6.98
C SER A 51 -1.25 -4.05 7.22
N ASN A 52 -2.46 -4.56 6.99
CA ASN A 52 -3.70 -3.81 7.26
C ASN A 52 -3.78 -3.33 8.72
N HIS A 53 -3.35 -4.18 9.64
CA HIS A 53 -3.32 -3.83 11.06
C HIS A 53 -2.36 -2.66 11.34
N PHE A 54 -1.15 -2.72 10.78
CA PHE A 54 -0.15 -1.67 10.97
C PHE A 54 -0.57 -0.35 10.34
N MET A 55 -1.15 -0.39 9.14
CA MET A 55 -1.66 0.81 8.46
C MET A 55 -2.71 1.52 9.32
N ARG A 56 -3.67 0.77 9.88
CA ARG A 56 -4.67 1.32 10.79
C ARG A 56 -4.07 1.92 12.05
N LEU A 57 -3.14 1.20 12.70
CA LEU A 57 -2.50 1.68 13.93
C LEU A 57 -1.66 2.94 13.74
N LYS A 58 -1.02 3.08 12.58
CA LYS A 58 -0.15 4.22 12.26
C LYS A 58 -0.83 5.31 11.46
N GLY A 59 -2.09 5.14 11.06
CA GLY A 59 -2.78 6.10 10.21
C GLY A 59 -2.17 6.20 8.80
N ILE A 60 -1.53 5.12 8.32
CA ILE A 60 -1.04 5.04 6.94
C ILE A 60 -2.24 4.78 6.03
N ARG A 61 -2.32 5.51 4.92
CA ARG A 61 -3.40 5.41 3.96
C ARG A 61 -2.84 5.03 2.60
N VAL A 62 -3.51 4.11 1.92
CA VAL A 62 -3.17 3.73 0.55
C VAL A 62 -4.38 4.01 -0.33
N LYS A 63 -4.18 4.76 -1.40
CA LYS A 63 -5.23 5.12 -2.36
C LYS A 63 -4.73 4.89 -3.78
N PRO A 64 -5.61 4.54 -4.73
CA PRO A 64 -5.28 4.60 -6.16
C PRO A 64 -4.76 5.99 -6.52
N GLU A 65 -3.72 6.04 -7.34
CA GLU A 65 -3.30 7.25 -8.07
C GLU A 65 -4.32 7.56 -9.18
#